data_AF-A0A5C8RRG3-F1
#
_entry.id   AF-A0A5C8RRG3-F1
#
_cell.length_a   1.000
_cell.length_b   1.000
_cell.length_c   1.000
_cell.angle_alpha   90.00
_cell.angle_beta   90.00
_cell.angle_gamma   90.00
#
_symmetry.space_group_name_H-M   'P 1'
#
loop_
_entity.id
_entity.type
_entity.pdbx_description
1 polymer ?
#
loop_
_entity_poly.entity_id
_entity_poly.type
_entity_poly.pdbx_seq_one_letter_code
_entity_poly.pdbx_strand_id
1 'polypeptide(L)' 'MPTYAVSTARTVTAEERARIVAIHAVEAGAPRCLVQVVIQAVDPGSIFIGGAPASPDHVWVRVAIPAGRPPDRKAR' A
#
# COMPACT_ATOMS: atom_id res chain seq x y z
N MET A 1 11.76 4.14 -8.35
CA MET A 1 10.92 4.94 -7.43
C MET A 1 9.95 4.00 -6.75
N PRO A 2 9.92 3.89 -5.41
CA PRO A 2 8.93 3.08 -4.72
C PRO A 2 7.51 3.62 -4.91
N THR A 3 6.63 2.79 -5.48
CA THR A 3 5.22 3.13 -5.71
C THR A 3 4.33 2.12 -5.01
N TYR A 4 3.41 2.63 -4.18
CA TYR A 4 2.37 1.88 -3.49
C TYR A 4 1.05 2.07 -4.21
N ALA A 5 0.46 0.99 -4.71
CA ALA A 5 -0.93 0.96 -5.14
C ALA A 5 -1.76 0.29 -4.04
N VAL A 6 -2.69 1.05 -3.45
CA VAL A 6 -3.56 0.58 -2.38
C VAL A 6 -4.97 0.45 -2.94
N SER A 7 -5.49 -0.77 -3.04
CA SER A 7 -6.86 -1.03 -3.47
C SER A 7 -7.72 -1.41 -2.26
N THR A 8 -8.81 -0.68 -2.04
CA THR A 8 -9.71 -0.93 -0.90
C THR A 8 -11.09 -0.32 -1.14
N ALA A 9 -12.12 -0.94 -0.55
CA ALA A 9 -13.45 -0.35 -0.46
C ALA A 9 -13.62 0.56 0.78
N ARG A 10 -12.65 0.53 1.69
CA ARG A 10 -12.62 1.38 2.89
C ARG A 10 -12.28 2.82 2.50
N THR A 11 -12.98 3.77 3.09
CA THR A 11 -12.57 5.18 3.02
C THR A 11 -11.20 5.36 3.69
N VAL A 12 -10.20 5.73 2.91
CA VAL A 12 -8.88 6.09 3.43
C VAL A 12 -8.87 7.59 3.72
N THR A 13 -8.53 7.97 4.94
CA THR A 13 -8.44 9.39 5.35
C THR A 13 -7.17 10.05 4.82
N ALA A 14 -7.13 11.39 4.85
CA ALA A 14 -5.92 12.14 4.48
C ALA A 14 -4.75 11.83 5.42
N GLU A 15 -5.02 11.63 6.70
CA GLU A 15 -4.01 11.30 7.70
C GLU A 15 -3.40 9.92 7.45
N GLU A 16 -4.21 8.91 7.14
CA GLU A 16 -3.73 7.58 6.80
C GLU A 16 -2.88 7.60 5.52
N ARG A 17 -3.28 8.36 4.50
CA ARG A 17 -2.47 8.55 3.29
C ARG A 17 -1.08 9.11 3.62
N ALA A 18 -1.01 10.11 4.50
CA ALA A 18 0.25 10.71 4.92
C ALA A 18 1.15 9.74 5.71
N ARG A 19 0.55 8.88 6.57
CA ARG A 19 1.29 7.88 7.35
C ARG A 19 1.99 6.84 6.47
N ILE A 20 1.35 6.39 5.37
CA ILE A 20 1.96 5.42 4.44
C ILE A 20 3.27 5.97 3.85
N VAL A 21 3.27 7.24 3.43
CA VAL A 21 4.46 7.92 2.89
C VAL A 21 5.58 7.99 3.95
N ALA A 22 5.21 8.30 5.19
CA ALA A 22 6.16 8.42 6.29
C ALA A 22 6.84 7.08 6.63
N ILE A 23 6.08 5.97 6.68
CA ILE A 23 6.59 4.64 7.03
C ILE A 23 7.62 4.17 6.00
N HIS A 24 7.34 4.27 4.69
CA HIS A 24 8.31 3.79 3.71
C HIS A 24 9.63 4.55 3.79
N ALA A 25 9.60 5.86 4.01
CA ALA A 25 10.83 6.64 4.11
C ALA A 25 11.73 6.15 5.26
N VAL A 26 11.15 5.77 6.39
CA VAL A 26 11.86 5.21 7.55
C VAL A 26 12.40 3.82 7.24
N GLU A 27 11.54 2.87 6.87
CA GLU A 27 11.94 1.46 6.71
C GLU A 27 12.87 1.25 5.50
N ALA A 28 12.63 2.00 4.42
CA ALA A 28 13.42 1.91 3.20
C ALA A 28 14.72 2.69 3.23
N GLY A 29 14.88 3.65 4.15
CA GLY A 29 15.94 4.67 4.07
C GLY A 29 15.88 5.47 2.77
N ALA A 30 14.69 5.65 2.19
CA ALA A 30 14.49 6.38 0.93
C ALA A 30 13.98 7.80 1.21
N PRO A 31 14.46 8.83 0.49
CA PRO A 31 13.89 10.17 0.58
C PRO A 31 12.38 10.16 0.32
N ARG A 32 11.61 10.89 1.15
CA ARG A 32 10.14 10.97 1.05
C ARG A 32 9.68 11.41 -0.34
N CYS A 33 10.41 12.31 -0.99
CA CYS A 33 10.10 12.79 -2.33
C CYS A 33 10.14 11.72 -3.42
N LEU A 34 10.70 10.54 -3.13
CA LEU A 34 10.73 9.41 -4.06
C LEU A 34 9.64 8.37 -3.77
N VAL A 35 8.75 8.61 -2.80
CA VAL A 35 7.67 7.68 -2.44
C VAL A 35 6.37 8.15 -3.06
N GLN A 36 5.79 7.32 -3.92
CA GLN A 36 4.47 7.56 -4.50
C GLN A 36 3.44 6.63 -3.86
N VAL A 37 2.27 7.18 -3.51
CA VAL A 37 1.12 6.43 -3.01
C VAL A 37 -0.10 6.75 -3.89
N VAL A 38 -0.73 5.71 -4.42
CA VAL A 38 -1.96 5.78 -5.22
C VAL A 38 -3.05 5.02 -4.49
N ILE A 39 -4.15 5.70 -4.16
CA ILE A 39 -5.33 5.07 -3.56
C ILE A 39 -6.33 4.76 -4.67
N GLN A 40 -6.63 3.48 -4.85
CA GLN A 40 -7.64 2.97 -5.76
C GLN A 40 -8.86 2.59 -4.92
N ALA A 41 -9.81 3.52 -4.80
CA ALA A 41 -11.10 3.23 -4.21
C ALA A 41 -11.86 2.29 -5.14
N VAL A 42 -12.41 1.21 -4.59
CA VAL A 42 -13.27 0.26 -5.30
C VAL A 42 -14.60 0.14 -4.57
N ASP A 43 -15.64 -0.29 -5.27
CA ASP A 43 -16.93 -0.50 -4.62
C ASP A 43 -16.89 -1.69 -3.65
N PRO A 44 -17.64 -1.67 -2.53
CA PRO A 44 -17.80 -2.83 -1.67
C PRO A 44 -18.20 -4.08 -2.46
N GLY A 45 -17.57 -5.21 -2.16
CA GLY A 45 -17.78 -6.46 -2.91
C GLY A 45 -17.00 -6.57 -4.22
N SER A 46 -16.18 -5.58 -4.60
CA SER A 46 -15.32 -5.67 -5.80
C SER A 46 -14.03 -6.47 -5.58
N ILE A 47 -13.68 -6.76 -4.33
CA ILE A 47 -12.52 -7.57 -3.96
C ILE A 47 -13.01 -8.96 -3.61
N PHE A 48 -12.42 -9.99 -4.23
CA PHE A 48 -12.74 -11.39 -3.98
C PHE A 48 -11.51 -12.16 -3.52
N ILE A 49 -11.68 -13.03 -2.52
CA ILE A 49 -10.64 -13.94 -2.01
C ILE A 49 -11.26 -15.32 -1.89
N GLY A 50 -10.63 -16.33 -2.48
CA GLY A 50 -11.15 -17.70 -2.48
C GLY A 50 -12.52 -17.85 -3.16
N GLY A 51 -12.86 -16.95 -4.09
CA GLY A 51 -14.14 -16.96 -4.81
C GLY A 51 -15.31 -16.29 -4.09
N ALA A 52 -15.09 -15.75 -2.88
CA ALA A 52 -16.11 -15.01 -2.13
C ALA A 52 -15.74 -13.52 -2.01
N PRO A 53 -16.73 -12.61 -1.89
CA PRO A 53 -16.46 -11.21 -1.57
C PRO A 53 -15.64 -11.10 -0.29
N ALA A 54 -14.56 -10.32 -0.34
CA ALA A 54 -13.76 -9.99 0.82
C ALA A 54 -14.51 -9.01 1.74
N SER A 55 -14.03 -8.90 2.99
CA SER A 55 -14.52 -7.88 3.93
C SER A 55 -14.43 -6.47 3.31
N PRO A 56 -15.39 -5.56 3.57
CA PRO A 56 -15.30 -4.16 3.16
C PRO A 56 -14.07 -3.44 3.77
N ASP A 57 -13.54 -3.95 4.88
CA ASP A 57 -12.32 -3.43 5.50
C ASP A 57 -11.04 -4.02 4.90
N HIS A 58 -11.15 -4.91 3.91
CA HIS A 58 -9.99 -5.48 3.25
C HIS A 58 -9.18 -4.42 2.52
N VAL A 59 -7.87 -4.53 2.63
CA VAL A 59 -6.90 -3.65 1.97
C VAL A 59 -5.89 -4.52 1.25
N TRP A 60 -5.75 -4.30 -0.06
CA TRP A 60 -4.67 -4.87 -0.83
C TRP A 60 -3.64 -3.81 -1.16
N VAL A 61 -2.36 -4.13 -0.95
CA VAL A 61 -1.25 -3.22 -1.24
C VAL A 61 -0.29 -3.92 -2.20
N ARG A 62 -0.11 -3.33 -3.38
CA ARG A 62 0.94 -3.71 -4.32
C ARG A 62 2.05 -2.68 -4.28
N VAL A 63 3.27 -3.16 -4.02
CA VAL A 63 4.45 -2.29 -3.96
C VAL A 63 5.39 -2.62 -5.11
N ALA A 64 5.69 -1.62 -5.93
CA ALA A 64 6.79 -1.69 -6.88
C ALA A 64 8.00 -0.98 -6.27
N ILE A 65 9.01 -1.75 -5.86
CA ILE A 65 10.28 -1.24 -5.36
C ILE A 65 11.43 -1.71 -6.26
N PRO A 66 12.50 -0.91 -6.41
CA PRO A 66 13.71 -1.37 -7.10
C PRO A 66 14.28 -2.64 -6.45
N ALA A 67 14.93 -3.48 -7.27
CA ALA A 67 15.66 -4.65 -6.79
C ALA A 67 16.84 -4.26 -5.87
N GLY A 68 17.43 -5.26 -5.21
CA GLY A 68 18.65 -5.08 -4.41
C GLY A 68 18.44 -4.96 -2.90
N ARG A 69 17.20 -4.99 -2.39
CA ARG A 69 16.95 -5.10 -0.95
C ARG A 69 16.98 -6.56 -0.48
N PRO A 70 17.64 -6.85 0.65
CA PRO A 70 17.67 -8.18 1.22
C PRO A 70 16.27 -8.57 1.78
N PRO A 71 15.96 -9.88 1.88
CA PRO A 71 14.61 -10.34 2.23
C PRO A 71 14.13 -9.91 3.62
N ASP A 72 15.02 -9.88 4.60
CA ASP A 72 14.76 -9.43 5.97
C ASP A 72 14.25 -7.98 6.02
N ARG A 73 14.78 -7.13 5.14
CA ARG A 73 14.35 -5.73 5.01
C ARG A 73 13.05 -5.56 4.23
N LYS A 74 12.57 -6.58 3.52
CA LYS A 74 11.23 -6.59 2.89
C LYS A 74 10.16 -7.11 3.84
N ALA A 75 10.55 -7.85 4.88
CA ALA A 75 9.66 -8.45 5.87
C ALA A 75 9.38 -7.55 7.09
N ARG A 76 10.20 -6.51 7.29
CA ARG A 76 9.97 -5.42 8.24
C ARG A 76 9.14 -4.32 7.60
#